data_AF-A0A3E1HV60-F1
#
_entry.id   AF-A0A3E1HV60-F1
#
_cell.length_a   1.000
_cell.length_b   1.000
_cell.length_c   1.000
_cell.angle_alpha   90.00
_cell.angle_beta   90.00
_cell.angle_gamma   90.00
#
_symmetry.space_group_name_H-M   'P 1'
#
loop_
_entity.id
_entity.type
_entity.pdbx_description
1 polymer ?
#
loop_
_entity_poly.entity_id
_entity_poly.type
_entity_poly.pdbx_seq_one_letter_code
_entity_poly.pdbx_strand_id
1 'polypeptide(L)'
;YLARQRNKAQRAGEGYGTELRNEPETADNLSLPNPWLALSPLILVGVMNLLFTHWIPQWYGKTHSLSLPGMSAPVTTEIAKLTAIWAVQAALLVGIIVVLVFGFSAIKSKLAEGSKSAVSGALLAAMNTASEYGFGAVIASLPGFLVLADWLKGIPNPLVNEAITVTLLAGITGSASGGMSIALAAMSESFIAAAHAANIPLEVLHRVAAMASGGMDTLPHNGAVITLLAVTGLTHREAYKDIFGITIIKTLAVFVVIGTFYATGIV
;
A
#
# COMPACT_ATOMS: atom_id res chain seq x y z
N TYR A 1 1.76 22.50 3.64
CA TYR A 1 0.47 22.27 4.34
C TYR A 1 0.67 21.90 5.80
N LEU A 2 1.34 20.78 6.11
CA LEU A 2 1.54 20.28 7.48
C LEU A 2 2.16 21.33 8.43
N ALA A 3 3.18 22.06 7.99
CA ALA A 3 3.78 23.14 8.78
C ALA A 3 2.76 24.25 9.14
N ARG A 4 1.83 24.56 8.22
CA ARG A 4 0.75 25.53 8.48
C ARG A 4 -0.21 25.01 9.54
N GLN A 5 -0.61 23.73 9.47
CA GLN A 5 -1.51 23.13 10.45
C GLN A 5 -0.85 23.03 11.83
N ARG A 6 0.40 22.59 11.89
CA ARG A 6 1.19 22.59 13.13
C ARG A 6 1.27 23.98 13.76
N ASN A 7 1.62 25.00 12.98
CA ASN A 7 1.72 26.37 13.50
C ASN A 7 0.36 26.91 13.95
N LYS A 8 -0.73 26.51 13.29
CA LYS A 8 -2.10 26.86 13.70
C LYS A 8 -2.46 26.21 15.05
N ALA A 9 -2.22 24.91 15.20
CA ALA A 9 -2.43 24.17 16.44
C ALA A 9 -1.62 24.80 17.60
N GLN A 10 -0.34 25.09 17.36
CA GLN A 10 0.52 25.77 18.34
C GLN A 10 -0.02 27.13 18.78
N ARG A 11 -0.53 27.94 17.84
CA ARG A 11 -1.14 29.25 18.16
C ARG A 11 -2.46 29.13 18.91
N ALA A 12 -3.19 28.04 18.70
CA ALA A 12 -4.42 27.73 19.43
C ALA A 12 -4.14 27.08 20.79
N GLY A 13 -2.88 26.82 21.15
CA GLY A 13 -2.52 26.10 22.37
C GLY A 13 -2.90 24.62 22.35
N GLU A 14 -3.17 24.06 21.16
CA GLU A 14 -3.48 22.65 20.99
C GLU A 14 -2.23 21.80 21.25
N GLY A 15 -2.31 20.91 22.24
CA GLY A 15 -1.28 19.93 22.59
C GLY A 15 -1.60 18.54 22.03
N TYR A 16 -1.14 17.50 22.73
CA TYR A 16 -1.42 16.10 22.35
C TYR A 16 -2.90 15.69 22.54
N GLY A 17 -3.68 16.52 23.22
CA GLY A 17 -5.09 16.26 23.57
C GLY A 17 -5.25 15.91 25.05
N THR A 18 -6.46 16.08 25.58
CA THR A 18 -6.81 15.79 26.99
C THR A 18 -7.78 14.61 27.12
N GLU A 19 -8.55 14.30 26.08
CA GLU A 19 -9.47 13.16 26.03
C GLU A 19 -8.91 12.07 25.11
N LEU A 20 -8.10 11.20 25.71
CA LEU A 20 -7.39 10.14 25.01
C LEU A 20 -8.22 8.85 25.04
N ARG A 21 -8.59 8.31 23.88
CA ARG A 21 -9.47 7.12 23.79
C ARG A 21 -8.70 5.79 23.75
N ASN A 22 -7.56 5.79 23.06
CA ASN A 22 -6.85 4.56 22.70
C ASN A 22 -5.39 4.53 23.17
N GLU A 23 -4.96 5.50 23.98
CA GLU A 23 -3.60 5.50 24.48
C GLU A 23 -3.35 4.28 25.37
N PRO A 24 -2.25 3.54 25.15
CA PRO A 24 -1.89 2.46 26.04
C PRO A 24 -1.50 3.04 27.40
N GLU A 25 -1.86 2.35 28.48
CA GLU A 25 -1.36 2.66 29.81
C GLU A 25 0.18 2.55 29.81
N THR A 26 0.86 3.70 29.92
CA THR A 26 2.30 3.74 30.15
C THR A 26 2.60 3.35 31.59
N ALA A 27 3.29 2.23 31.79
CA ALA A 27 3.74 1.85 33.12
C ALA A 27 4.72 2.88 33.69
N ASP A 28 4.55 3.26 34.96
CA ASP A 28 5.31 4.33 35.63
C ASP A 28 6.83 4.11 35.67
N ASN A 29 7.30 2.86 35.49
CA ASN A 29 8.72 2.48 35.50
C ASN A 29 9.07 1.58 34.31
N LEU A 30 9.09 2.13 33.10
CA LEU A 30 9.56 1.44 31.90
C LEU A 30 11.09 1.43 31.86
N SER A 31 11.71 0.26 32.11
CA SER A 31 13.10 0.03 31.74
C SER A 31 13.20 -0.09 30.22
N LEU A 32 13.42 1.03 29.53
CA LEU A 32 13.48 1.03 28.07
C LEU A 32 14.68 0.19 27.59
N PRO A 33 14.48 -0.72 26.61
CA PRO A 33 15.58 -1.44 26.00
C PRO A 33 16.51 -0.47 25.26
N ASN A 34 17.74 -0.92 25.02
CA ASN A 34 18.70 -0.15 24.23
C ASN A 34 18.06 0.28 22.88
N PRO A 35 18.13 1.57 22.50
CA PRO A 35 17.54 2.06 21.24
C PRO A 35 17.96 1.27 19.99
N TRP A 36 19.21 0.78 19.96
CA TRP A 36 19.70 -0.05 18.85
C TRP A 36 19.03 -1.42 18.80
N LEU A 37 18.71 -2.00 19.96
CA LEU A 37 17.94 -3.23 20.03
C LEU A 37 16.51 -3.01 19.56
N ALA A 38 15.90 -1.87 19.89
CA ALA A 38 14.56 -1.51 19.43
C ALA A 38 14.48 -1.27 17.92
N LEU A 39 15.55 -0.72 17.31
CA LEU A 39 15.64 -0.52 15.86
C LEU A 39 16.09 -1.78 15.10
N SER A 40 16.70 -2.75 15.78
CA SER A 40 17.29 -3.93 15.13
C SER A 40 16.30 -4.74 14.27
N PRO A 41 15.02 -4.98 14.66
CA PRO A 41 14.10 -5.74 13.83
C PRO A 41 13.77 -5.00 12.53
N LEU A 42 13.63 -3.68 12.58
CA LEU A 42 13.33 -2.86 11.41
C LEU A 42 14.47 -2.89 10.39
N ILE A 43 15.71 -2.68 10.86
CA ILE A 43 16.91 -2.74 10.03
C ILE A 43 17.06 -4.16 9.45
N LEU A 44 16.87 -5.17 10.29
CA LEU A 44 17.01 -6.56 9.88
C LEU A 44 15.97 -6.97 8.82
N VAL A 45 14.70 -6.55 8.96
CA VAL A 45 13.68 -6.78 7.93
C VAL A 45 14.10 -6.15 6.61
N GLY A 46 14.61 -4.91 6.62
CA GLY A 46 15.10 -4.24 5.40
C GLY A 46 16.25 -5.00 4.74
N VAL A 47 17.26 -5.39 5.52
CA VAL A 47 18.43 -6.14 5.02
C VAL A 47 18.02 -7.52 4.52
N MET A 48 17.23 -8.28 5.30
CA MET A 48 16.79 -9.62 4.92
C MET A 48 15.88 -9.60 3.70
N ASN A 49 15.03 -8.60 3.54
CA ASN A 49 14.21 -8.46 2.34
C ASN A 49 15.09 -8.31 1.08
N LEU A 50 16.14 -7.49 1.15
CA LEU A 50 17.10 -7.33 0.06
C LEU A 50 17.83 -8.64 -0.24
N LEU A 51 18.31 -9.33 0.80
CA LEU A 51 19.02 -10.61 0.64
C LEU A 51 18.12 -11.70 0.05
N PHE A 52 16.90 -11.86 0.56
CA PHE A 52 15.94 -12.84 0.04
C PHE A 52 15.49 -12.51 -1.38
N THR A 53 15.38 -11.23 -1.75
CA THR A 53 15.11 -10.82 -3.14
C THR A 53 16.20 -11.34 -4.10
N HIS A 54 17.44 -11.42 -3.64
CA HIS A 54 18.56 -11.94 -4.43
C HIS A 54 18.67 -13.47 -4.38
N TRP A 55 18.44 -14.07 -3.21
CA TRP A 55 18.65 -15.50 -2.99
C TRP A 55 17.50 -16.39 -3.49
N ILE A 56 16.24 -15.96 -3.38
CA ILE A 56 15.08 -16.76 -3.78
C ILE A 56 15.15 -17.20 -5.27
N PRO A 57 15.45 -16.31 -6.24
CA PRO A 57 15.63 -16.71 -7.63
C PRO A 57 16.80 -17.68 -7.84
N GLN A 58 17.85 -17.60 -7.03
CA GLN A 58 19.00 -18.51 -7.10
C GLN A 58 18.66 -19.89 -6.57
N TRP A 59 17.85 -19.98 -5.52
CA TRP A 59 17.43 -21.25 -4.91
C TRP A 59 16.41 -22.01 -5.77
N TYR A 60 15.45 -21.29 -6.37
CA TYR A 60 14.34 -21.91 -7.10
C TYR A 60 14.49 -21.87 -8.64
N GLY A 61 15.44 -21.08 -9.17
CA GLY A 61 15.59 -20.89 -10.60
C GLY A 61 14.49 -20.02 -11.22
N LYS A 62 14.27 -20.15 -12.54
CA LYS A 62 13.28 -19.34 -13.28
C LYS A 62 11.84 -19.78 -13.02
N THR A 63 11.62 -21.10 -12.96
CA THR A 63 10.31 -21.71 -12.76
C THR A 63 10.42 -22.86 -11.79
N HIS A 64 9.40 -23.01 -10.94
CA HIS A 64 9.26 -24.15 -10.06
C HIS A 64 7.93 -24.86 -10.35
N SER A 65 8.02 -26.13 -10.73
CA SER A 65 6.85 -26.96 -11.04
C SER A 65 6.50 -27.83 -9.83
N LEU A 66 5.32 -27.61 -9.26
CA LEU A 66 4.79 -28.46 -8.20
C LEU A 66 3.78 -29.44 -8.80
N SER A 67 4.03 -30.73 -8.65
CA SER A 67 3.06 -31.78 -8.99
C SER A 67 2.50 -32.35 -7.69
N LEU A 68 1.25 -32.02 -7.40
CA LEU A 68 0.51 -32.57 -6.25
C LEU A 68 -0.32 -33.78 -6.71
N PRO A 69 -0.48 -34.81 -5.86
CA PRO A 69 -1.37 -35.94 -6.16
C PRO A 69 -2.79 -35.46 -6.45
N GLY A 70 -3.32 -35.77 -7.64
CA GLY A 70 -4.67 -35.38 -8.07
C GLY A 70 -4.75 -34.20 -9.05
N MET A 71 -3.62 -33.57 -9.42
CA MET A 71 -3.61 -32.52 -10.45
C MET A 71 -3.34 -33.10 -11.85
N SER A 72 -4.14 -32.69 -12.84
CA SER A 72 -4.02 -33.12 -14.25
C SER A 72 -2.80 -32.53 -14.97
N ALA A 73 -2.24 -31.43 -14.47
CA ALA A 73 -0.99 -30.83 -14.93
C ALA A 73 -0.22 -30.23 -13.74
N PRO A 74 1.13 -30.22 -13.78
CA PRO A 74 1.94 -29.56 -12.75
C PRO A 74 1.71 -28.05 -12.76
N VAL A 75 1.57 -27.46 -11.57
CA VAL A 75 1.49 -26.00 -11.43
C VAL A 75 2.88 -25.44 -11.61
N THR A 76 3.12 -24.82 -12.76
CA THR A 76 4.38 -24.13 -13.04
C THR A 76 4.27 -22.71 -12.55
N THR A 77 5.07 -22.35 -11.56
CA THR A 77 5.13 -21.00 -11.00
C THR A 77 6.38 -20.29 -11.50
N GLU A 78 6.21 -19.07 -12.04
CA GLU A 78 7.33 -18.20 -12.37
C GLU A 78 7.83 -17.51 -11.10
N ILE A 79 9.06 -17.86 -10.69
CA ILE A 79 9.63 -17.38 -9.43
C ILE A 79 9.79 -15.85 -9.44
N ALA A 80 10.09 -15.26 -10.60
CA ALA A 80 10.23 -13.81 -10.75
C ALA A 80 8.97 -13.05 -10.31
N LYS A 81 7.78 -13.59 -10.58
CA LYS A 81 6.50 -12.96 -10.20
C LYS A 81 6.23 -13.00 -8.69
N LEU A 82 6.82 -13.96 -7.98
CA LEU A 82 6.57 -14.21 -6.55
C LEU A 82 7.72 -13.76 -5.65
N THR A 83 8.90 -13.50 -6.21
CA THR A 83 10.13 -13.20 -5.47
C THR A 83 9.94 -12.07 -4.48
N ALA A 84 9.35 -10.95 -4.92
CA ALA A 84 9.12 -9.79 -4.06
C ALA A 84 8.19 -10.12 -2.87
N ILE A 85 7.13 -10.92 -3.11
CA ILE A 85 6.16 -11.30 -2.09
C ILE A 85 6.82 -12.23 -1.06
N TRP A 86 7.54 -13.26 -1.53
CA TRP A 86 8.20 -14.23 -0.66
C TRP A 86 9.35 -13.62 0.15
N ALA A 87 10.12 -12.71 -0.46
CA ALA A 87 11.22 -12.02 0.23
C ALA A 87 10.71 -11.19 1.42
N VAL A 88 9.64 -10.42 1.22
CA VAL A 88 9.04 -9.61 2.30
C VAL A 88 8.48 -10.49 3.40
N GLN A 89 7.78 -11.59 3.06
CA GLN A 89 7.24 -12.52 4.06
C GLN A 89 8.35 -13.16 4.90
N ALA A 90 9.41 -13.68 4.25
CA ALA A 90 10.55 -14.27 4.95
C ALA A 90 11.25 -13.24 5.85
N ALA A 91 11.44 -12.00 5.37
CA ALA A 91 12.04 -10.93 6.16
C ALA A 91 11.21 -10.57 7.39
N LEU A 92 9.87 -10.48 7.25
CA LEU A 92 8.96 -10.21 8.37
C LEU A 92 8.99 -11.33 9.41
N LEU A 93 9.07 -12.60 8.99
CA LEU A 93 9.22 -13.73 9.91
C LEU A 93 10.51 -13.63 10.72
N VAL A 94 11.62 -13.26 10.09
CA VAL A 94 12.88 -13.00 10.79
C VAL A 94 12.73 -11.87 11.81
N GLY A 95 12.07 -10.76 11.43
CA GLY A 95 11.77 -9.66 12.35
C GLY A 95 10.93 -10.09 13.55
N ILE A 96 9.89 -10.89 13.33
CA ILE A 96 9.04 -11.46 14.38
C ILE A 96 9.88 -12.33 15.32
N ILE A 97 10.72 -13.22 14.78
CA ILE A 97 11.59 -14.09 15.60
C ILE A 97 12.52 -13.25 16.48
N VAL A 98 13.13 -12.19 15.94
CA VAL A 98 13.99 -11.30 16.72
C VAL A 98 13.22 -10.60 17.84
N VAL A 99 12.03 -10.08 17.57
CA VAL A 99 11.18 -9.48 18.60
C VAL A 99 10.79 -10.52 19.67
N LEU A 100 10.45 -11.75 19.27
CA LEU A 100 10.13 -12.82 20.19
C LEU A 100 11.33 -13.20 21.07
N VAL A 101 12.55 -13.27 20.52
CA VAL A 101 13.75 -13.66 21.26
C VAL A 101 14.19 -12.56 22.23
N PHE A 102 14.31 -11.32 21.76
CA PHE A 102 14.85 -10.22 22.57
C PHE A 102 13.79 -9.52 23.43
N GLY A 103 12.51 -9.59 23.05
CA GLY A 103 11.38 -8.98 23.76
C GLY A 103 10.55 -9.96 24.59
N PHE A 104 10.92 -11.25 24.66
CA PHE A 104 10.08 -12.30 25.25
C PHE A 104 9.60 -11.97 26.67
N SER A 105 10.51 -11.50 27.51
CA SER A 105 10.24 -11.20 28.92
C SER A 105 9.15 -10.15 29.10
N ALA A 106 9.08 -9.17 28.18
CA ALA A 106 8.10 -8.09 28.20
C ALA A 106 6.73 -8.52 27.65
N ILE A 107 6.69 -9.43 26.67
CA ILE A 107 5.45 -9.80 25.96
C ILE A 107 4.81 -11.09 26.48
N LYS A 108 5.53 -11.97 27.19
CA LYS A 108 5.04 -13.32 27.56
C LYS A 108 3.69 -13.33 28.28
N SER A 109 3.41 -12.33 29.13
CA SER A 109 2.16 -12.25 29.91
C SER A 109 0.96 -11.80 29.07
N LYS A 110 1.18 -11.08 27.97
CA LYS A 110 0.14 -10.55 27.08
C LYS A 110 0.14 -11.20 25.70
N LEU A 111 1.00 -12.19 25.46
CA LEU A 111 1.22 -12.74 24.13
C LEU A 111 -0.04 -13.37 23.53
N ALA A 112 -0.80 -14.13 24.33
CA ALA A 112 -2.02 -14.78 23.86
C ALA A 112 -3.10 -13.77 23.47
N GLU A 113 -3.37 -12.79 24.34
CA GLU A 113 -4.40 -11.77 24.09
C GLU A 113 -3.98 -10.79 22.99
N GLY A 114 -2.72 -10.36 22.99
CA GLY A 114 -2.13 -9.55 21.92
C GLY A 114 -2.17 -10.26 20.57
N SER A 115 -1.89 -11.56 20.52
CA SER A 115 -1.97 -12.36 19.29
C SER A 115 -3.41 -12.46 18.78
N LYS A 116 -4.41 -12.60 19.66
CA LYS A 116 -5.82 -12.64 19.26
C LYS A 116 -6.25 -11.34 18.56
N SER A 117 -5.90 -10.20 19.16
CA SER A 117 -6.15 -8.88 18.56
C SER A 117 -5.40 -8.71 17.24
N ALA A 118 -4.11 -9.06 17.20
CA ALA A 118 -3.29 -8.97 16.00
C ALA A 118 -3.83 -9.82 14.84
N VAL A 119 -4.25 -11.07 15.11
CA VAL A 119 -4.84 -11.96 14.10
C VAL A 119 -6.16 -11.39 13.58
N SER A 120 -7.03 -10.85 14.45
CA SER A 120 -8.28 -10.22 13.98
C SER A 120 -8.02 -9.00 13.10
N GLY A 121 -7.05 -8.15 13.46
CA GLY A 121 -6.67 -6.99 12.64
C GLY A 121 -6.08 -7.40 11.29
N ALA A 122 -5.19 -8.40 11.29
CA ALA A 122 -4.57 -8.92 10.07
C ALA A 122 -5.58 -9.59 9.14
N LEU A 123 -6.51 -10.40 9.67
CA LEU A 123 -7.56 -11.03 8.89
C LEU A 123 -8.48 -9.99 8.23
N LEU A 124 -8.88 -8.95 8.95
CA LEU A 124 -9.71 -7.88 8.39
C LEU A 124 -8.98 -7.16 7.25
N ALA A 125 -7.71 -6.80 7.45
CA ALA A 125 -6.90 -6.16 6.41
C ALA A 125 -6.70 -7.04 5.17
N ALA A 126 -6.42 -8.33 5.36
CA ALA A 126 -6.27 -9.30 4.28
C ALA A 126 -7.57 -9.50 3.50
N MET A 127 -8.71 -9.63 4.20
CA MET A 127 -10.03 -9.79 3.58
C MET A 127 -10.44 -8.55 2.78
N ASN A 128 -10.16 -7.35 3.26
CA ASN A 128 -10.43 -6.11 2.52
C ASN A 128 -9.65 -6.11 1.20
N THR A 129 -8.34 -6.38 1.24
CA THR A 129 -7.49 -6.41 0.04
C THR A 129 -7.96 -7.50 -0.94
N ALA A 130 -8.24 -8.71 -0.47
CA ALA A 130 -8.71 -9.80 -1.31
C ALA A 130 -10.08 -9.49 -1.96
N SER A 131 -11.00 -8.89 -1.19
CA SER A 131 -12.32 -8.49 -1.67
C SER A 131 -12.22 -7.39 -2.72
N GLU A 132 -11.31 -6.42 -2.57
CA GLU A 132 -11.06 -5.37 -3.57
C GLU A 132 -10.56 -5.93 -4.89
N TYR A 133 -9.63 -6.89 -4.87
CA TYR A 133 -9.18 -7.57 -6.09
C TYR A 133 -10.32 -8.34 -6.77
N GLY A 134 -11.13 -9.08 -5.99
CA GLY A 134 -12.28 -9.81 -6.51
C GLY A 134 -13.35 -8.88 -7.09
N PHE A 135 -13.72 -7.82 -6.37
CA PHE A 135 -14.63 -6.78 -6.83
C PHE A 135 -14.13 -6.15 -8.13
N GLY A 136 -12.84 -5.87 -8.21
CA GLY A 136 -12.21 -5.30 -9.38
C GLY A 136 -12.37 -6.14 -10.64
N ALA A 137 -12.14 -7.45 -10.52
CA ALA A 137 -12.34 -8.40 -11.62
C ALA A 137 -13.81 -8.44 -12.07
N VAL A 138 -14.76 -8.36 -11.13
CA VAL A 138 -16.20 -8.31 -11.45
C VAL A 138 -16.56 -6.99 -12.14
N ILE A 139 -16.14 -5.83 -11.61
CA ILE A 139 -16.40 -4.53 -12.22
C ILE A 139 -15.87 -4.43 -13.64
N ALA A 140 -14.64 -4.91 -13.89
CA ALA A 140 -14.04 -4.93 -15.22
C ALA A 140 -14.85 -5.75 -16.24
N SER A 141 -15.66 -6.70 -15.78
CA SER A 141 -16.54 -7.52 -16.63
C SER A 141 -17.91 -6.87 -16.92
N LEU A 142 -18.27 -5.76 -16.25
CA LEU A 142 -19.58 -5.14 -16.39
C LEU A 142 -19.65 -4.20 -17.61
N PRO A 143 -20.79 -4.16 -18.35
CA PRO A 143 -20.97 -3.25 -19.47
C PRO A 143 -20.82 -1.76 -19.10
N GLY A 144 -21.19 -1.37 -17.88
CA GLY A 144 -21.02 -0.01 -17.40
C GLY A 144 -19.55 0.42 -17.30
N PHE A 145 -18.65 -0.52 -17.04
CA PHE A 145 -17.22 -0.25 -17.04
C PHE A 145 -16.70 0.02 -18.45
N LEU A 146 -17.24 -0.61 -19.49
CA LEU A 146 -16.89 -0.31 -20.89
C LEU A 146 -17.20 1.15 -21.25
N VAL A 147 -18.35 1.67 -20.80
CA VAL A 147 -18.71 3.08 -21.01
C VAL A 147 -17.70 4.02 -20.33
N LEU A 148 -17.29 3.70 -19.10
CA LEU A 148 -16.27 4.45 -18.38
C LEU A 148 -14.91 4.39 -19.11
N ALA A 149 -14.49 3.19 -19.52
CA ALA A 149 -13.24 2.98 -20.24
C ALA A 149 -13.22 3.71 -21.59
N ASP A 150 -14.33 3.72 -22.31
CA ASP A 150 -14.47 4.44 -23.58
C ASP A 150 -14.44 5.96 -23.38
N TRP A 151 -15.04 6.47 -22.30
CA TRP A 151 -14.91 7.88 -21.94
C TRP A 151 -13.45 8.25 -21.60
N LEU A 152 -12.76 7.40 -20.84
CA LEU A 152 -11.36 7.59 -20.46
C LEU A 152 -10.41 7.54 -21.67
N LYS A 153 -10.69 6.73 -22.70
CA LYS A 153 -9.96 6.75 -23.98
C LYS A 153 -10.00 8.11 -24.69
N GLY A 154 -10.98 8.95 -24.39
CA GLY A 154 -11.08 10.31 -24.91
C GLY A 154 -9.98 11.26 -24.40
N ILE A 155 -9.23 10.88 -23.37
CA ILE A 155 -8.11 11.68 -22.84
C ILE A 155 -6.86 11.44 -23.70
N PRO A 156 -6.36 12.45 -24.43
CA PRO A 156 -5.36 12.25 -25.47
C PRO A 156 -3.94 12.00 -24.91
N ASN A 157 -3.60 12.54 -23.75
CA ASN A 157 -2.27 12.38 -23.17
C ASN A 157 -2.18 11.05 -22.39
N PRO A 158 -1.26 10.13 -22.73
CA PRO A 158 -1.20 8.79 -22.13
C PRO A 158 -0.98 8.80 -20.61
N LEU A 159 -0.04 9.62 -20.12
CA LEU A 159 0.29 9.69 -18.70
C LEU A 159 -0.84 10.34 -17.88
N VAL A 160 -1.48 11.37 -18.44
CA VAL A 160 -2.63 12.02 -17.81
C VAL A 160 -3.83 11.07 -17.78
N ASN A 161 -4.07 10.35 -18.87
CA ASN A 161 -5.14 9.36 -18.96
C ASN A 161 -4.97 8.26 -17.90
N GLU A 162 -3.78 7.67 -17.83
CA GLU A 162 -3.47 6.65 -16.82
C GLU A 162 -3.60 7.22 -15.40
N ALA A 163 -3.05 8.40 -15.12
CA ALA A 163 -3.13 9.02 -13.80
C ALA A 163 -4.57 9.27 -13.35
N ILE A 164 -5.42 9.80 -14.24
CA ILE A 164 -6.84 10.05 -13.95
C ILE A 164 -7.57 8.73 -13.75
N THR A 165 -7.36 7.76 -14.64
CA THR A 165 -8.01 6.44 -14.58
C THR A 165 -7.70 5.73 -13.26
N VAL A 166 -6.41 5.62 -12.93
CA VAL A 166 -5.93 4.94 -11.71
C VAL A 166 -6.43 5.67 -10.46
N THR A 167 -6.35 7.01 -10.43
CA THR A 167 -6.82 7.81 -9.29
C THR A 167 -8.32 7.65 -9.08
N LEU A 168 -9.11 7.72 -10.16
CA LEU A 168 -10.56 7.61 -10.10
C LEU A 168 -10.98 6.23 -9.60
N LEU A 169 -10.38 5.17 -10.15
CA LEU A 169 -10.68 3.80 -9.73
C LEU A 169 -10.25 3.54 -8.28
N ALA A 170 -9.09 4.05 -7.86
CA ALA A 170 -8.66 3.98 -6.47
C ALA A 170 -9.61 4.71 -5.51
N GLY A 171 -10.22 5.83 -5.97
CA GLY A 171 -11.25 6.54 -5.23
C GLY A 171 -12.59 5.81 -5.18
N ILE A 172 -12.99 5.11 -6.24
CA ILE A 172 -14.21 4.29 -6.26
C ILE A 172 -14.05 3.07 -5.36
N THR A 173 -12.89 2.42 -5.38
CA THR A 173 -12.62 1.24 -4.56
C THR A 173 -12.23 1.58 -3.13
N GLY A 174 -11.82 2.82 -2.86
CA GLY A 174 -11.24 3.20 -1.58
C GLY A 174 -9.95 2.44 -1.28
N SER A 175 -9.13 2.17 -2.30
CA SER A 175 -7.88 1.40 -2.16
C SER A 175 -6.92 1.66 -3.31
N ALA A 176 -5.67 2.01 -2.98
CA ALA A 176 -4.64 2.30 -3.97
C ALA A 176 -4.31 1.08 -4.82
N SER A 177 -3.98 -0.04 -4.17
CA SER A 177 -3.63 -1.28 -4.87
C SER A 177 -4.82 -1.87 -5.62
N GLY A 178 -6.04 -1.76 -5.06
CA GLY A 178 -7.26 -2.20 -5.74
C GLY A 178 -7.52 -1.39 -7.02
N GLY A 179 -7.51 -0.06 -6.92
CA GLY A 179 -7.76 0.83 -8.05
C GLY A 179 -6.75 0.68 -9.18
N MET A 180 -5.46 0.58 -8.84
CA MET A 180 -4.40 0.32 -9.83
C MET A 180 -4.59 -1.04 -10.51
N SER A 181 -4.92 -2.08 -9.74
CA SER A 181 -5.13 -3.43 -10.29
C SER A 181 -6.30 -3.47 -11.27
N ILE A 182 -7.40 -2.77 -10.97
CA ILE A 182 -8.55 -2.65 -11.87
C ILE A 182 -8.18 -1.89 -13.14
N ALA A 183 -7.52 -0.75 -12.99
CA ALA A 183 -7.10 0.07 -14.11
C ALA A 183 -6.21 -0.71 -15.07
N LEU A 184 -5.19 -1.40 -14.54
CA LEU A 184 -4.24 -2.14 -15.35
C LEU A 184 -4.82 -3.46 -15.88
N ALA A 185 -5.68 -4.14 -15.12
CA ALA A 185 -6.36 -5.34 -15.61
C ALA A 185 -7.25 -5.03 -16.83
N ALA A 186 -7.86 -3.85 -16.87
CA ALA A 186 -8.81 -3.51 -17.92
C ALA A 186 -8.22 -2.67 -19.07
N MET A 187 -7.19 -1.86 -18.82
CA MET A 187 -6.71 -0.84 -19.77
C MET A 187 -5.19 -0.87 -20.03
N SER A 188 -4.43 -1.79 -19.43
CA SER A 188 -2.97 -1.84 -19.59
C SER A 188 -2.52 -1.90 -21.06
N GLU A 189 -3.16 -2.73 -21.90
CA GLU A 189 -2.82 -2.81 -23.33
C GLU A 189 -3.00 -1.47 -24.04
N SER A 190 -4.08 -0.74 -23.72
CA SER A 190 -4.35 0.59 -24.28
C SER A 190 -3.32 1.61 -23.81
N PHE A 191 -2.93 1.59 -22.54
CA PHE A 191 -1.91 2.49 -22.00
C PHE A 191 -0.53 2.20 -22.61
N ILE A 192 -0.16 0.94 -22.75
CA ILE A 192 1.10 0.51 -23.37
C ILE A 192 1.14 0.95 -24.84
N ALA A 193 0.08 0.73 -25.61
CA ALA A 193 0.00 1.15 -27.00
C ALA A 193 0.12 2.68 -27.14
N ALA A 194 -0.58 3.43 -26.30
CA ALA A 194 -0.52 4.90 -26.28
C ALA A 194 0.86 5.42 -25.86
N ALA A 195 1.51 4.78 -24.88
CA ALA A 195 2.86 5.10 -24.45
C ALA A 195 3.87 4.88 -25.57
N HIS A 196 3.80 3.75 -26.27
CA HIS A 196 4.65 3.48 -27.43
C HIS A 196 4.43 4.49 -28.56
N ALA A 197 3.18 4.83 -28.88
CA ALA A 197 2.86 5.84 -29.89
C ALA A 197 3.42 7.23 -29.54
N ALA A 198 3.51 7.56 -28.25
CA ALA A 198 4.05 8.81 -27.74
C ALA A 198 5.56 8.75 -27.37
N ASN A 199 6.25 7.65 -27.65
CA ASN A 199 7.65 7.40 -27.26
C ASN A 199 7.93 7.56 -25.76
N ILE A 200 7.01 7.11 -24.91
CA ILE A 200 7.11 7.18 -23.45
C ILE A 200 7.65 5.84 -22.92
N PRO A 201 8.74 5.83 -22.13
CA PRO A 201 9.24 4.61 -21.50
C PRO A 201 8.21 3.98 -20.56
N LEU A 202 8.07 2.65 -20.59
CA LEU A 202 7.12 1.92 -19.73
C LEU A 202 7.43 2.06 -18.23
N GLU A 203 8.67 2.34 -17.87
CA GLU A 203 9.03 2.65 -16.49
C GLU A 203 8.44 3.97 -15.99
N VAL A 204 8.28 4.98 -16.86
CA VAL A 204 7.60 6.23 -16.53
C VAL A 204 6.12 5.98 -16.35
N LEU A 205 5.52 5.22 -17.26
CA LEU A 205 4.13 4.77 -17.19
C LEU A 205 3.87 4.08 -15.83
N HIS A 206 4.70 3.11 -15.47
CA HIS A 206 4.57 2.41 -14.18
C HIS A 206 4.75 3.33 -12.97
N ARG A 207 5.71 4.26 -12.99
CA ARG A 207 5.89 5.26 -11.90
C ARG A 207 4.67 6.16 -11.75
N VAL A 208 4.07 6.59 -12.87
CA VAL A 208 2.85 7.41 -12.88
C VAL A 208 1.66 6.62 -12.34
N ALA A 209 1.42 5.38 -12.78
CA ALA A 209 0.39 4.51 -12.21
C ALA A 209 0.59 4.28 -10.69
N ALA A 210 1.82 3.97 -10.28
CA ALA A 210 2.17 3.78 -8.88
C ALA A 210 1.87 5.02 -8.03
N MET A 211 2.28 6.21 -8.50
CA MET A 211 2.00 7.46 -7.78
C MET A 211 0.51 7.83 -7.81
N ALA A 212 -0.19 7.63 -8.93
CA ALA A 212 -1.61 7.89 -9.09
C ALA A 212 -2.49 6.99 -8.20
N SER A 213 -2.04 5.77 -7.92
CA SER A 213 -2.82 4.80 -7.13
C SER A 213 -3.24 5.31 -5.77
N GLY A 214 -2.33 5.93 -5.01
CA GLY A 214 -2.73 6.52 -3.74
C GLY A 214 -3.30 7.94 -3.87
N GLY A 215 -3.89 8.30 -5.01
CA GLY A 215 -4.45 9.64 -5.25
C GLY A 215 -5.69 9.84 -4.39
N MET A 216 -6.84 9.33 -4.85
CA MET A 216 -8.11 9.40 -4.14
C MET A 216 -8.40 8.16 -3.28
N ASP A 217 -7.39 7.32 -3.00
CA ASP A 217 -7.55 6.12 -2.18
C ASP A 217 -7.87 6.41 -0.71
N THR A 218 -7.71 7.64 -0.22
CA THR A 218 -7.99 8.01 1.18
C THR A 218 -9.32 8.73 1.37
N LEU A 219 -10.34 8.41 0.56
CA LEU A 219 -11.72 8.86 0.78
C LEU A 219 -12.33 8.22 2.04
N PRO A 220 -13.49 8.69 2.57
CA PRO A 220 -13.93 8.32 3.92
C PRO A 220 -14.21 6.83 4.14
N HIS A 221 -14.48 6.11 3.06
CA HIS A 221 -14.77 4.68 3.04
C HIS A 221 -13.51 3.80 2.92
N ASN A 222 -12.33 4.39 2.77
CA ASN A 222 -11.07 3.67 2.69
C ASN A 222 -10.76 2.93 3.99
N GLY A 223 -10.42 1.65 3.86
CA GLY A 223 -10.10 0.79 5.01
C GLY A 223 -8.93 1.32 5.83
N ALA A 224 -7.86 1.83 5.19
CA ALA A 224 -6.70 2.34 5.91
C ALA A 224 -6.98 3.61 6.73
N VAL A 225 -7.82 4.52 6.21
CA VAL A 225 -8.31 5.69 6.95
C VAL A 225 -9.17 5.25 8.13
N ILE A 226 -10.09 4.31 7.93
CA ILE A 226 -10.93 3.77 9.00
C ILE A 226 -10.04 3.14 10.09
N THR A 227 -9.06 2.32 9.71
CA THR A 227 -8.10 1.72 10.64
C THR A 227 -7.25 2.76 11.35
N LEU A 228 -6.74 3.77 10.63
CA LEU A 228 -5.97 4.86 11.22
C LEU A 228 -6.77 5.54 12.33
N LEU A 229 -8.00 5.96 12.01
CA LEU A 229 -8.89 6.62 12.97
C LEU A 229 -9.23 5.72 14.15
N ALA A 230 -9.52 4.44 13.88
CA ALA A 230 -9.81 3.44 14.91
C ALA A 230 -8.60 3.15 15.81
N VAL A 231 -7.36 3.25 15.32
CA VAL A 231 -6.14 3.08 16.12
C VAL A 231 -5.82 4.35 16.90
N THR A 232 -5.90 5.53 16.27
CA THR A 232 -5.60 6.81 16.93
C THR A 232 -6.70 7.30 17.86
N GLY A 233 -7.88 6.66 17.86
CA GLY A 233 -9.03 7.07 18.67
C GLY A 233 -9.71 8.34 18.17
N LEU A 234 -9.47 8.71 16.91
CA LEU A 234 -10.04 9.89 16.27
C LEU A 234 -11.28 9.50 15.45
N THR A 235 -12.16 10.46 15.24
CA THR A 235 -13.31 10.34 14.33
C THR A 235 -12.99 10.98 12.99
N HIS A 236 -13.73 10.61 11.94
CA HIS A 236 -13.65 11.30 10.66
C HIS A 236 -13.87 12.81 10.80
N ARG A 237 -14.77 13.23 11.70
CA ARG A 237 -15.03 14.66 11.94
C ARG A 237 -13.80 15.40 12.47
N GLU A 238 -13.00 14.75 13.30
CA GLU A 238 -11.81 15.33 13.93
C GLU A 238 -10.62 15.39 12.95
N ALA A 239 -10.35 14.33 12.19
CA ALA A 239 -9.09 14.20 11.43
C ALA A 239 -9.22 14.24 9.90
N TYR A 240 -10.40 13.98 9.32
CA TYR A 240 -10.54 13.75 7.88
C TYR A 240 -10.20 14.99 7.04
N LYS A 241 -10.37 16.20 7.59
CA LYS A 241 -10.03 17.45 6.88
C LYS A 241 -8.55 17.51 6.52
N ASP A 242 -7.66 17.08 7.43
CA ASP A 242 -6.23 17.07 7.19
C ASP A 242 -5.81 15.92 6.29
N ILE A 243 -6.43 14.74 6.44
CA ILE A 243 -6.27 13.60 5.53
C ILE A 243 -6.59 14.04 4.09
N PHE A 244 -7.78 14.61 3.87
CA PHE A 244 -8.23 15.08 2.56
C PHE A 244 -7.33 16.19 1.98
N GLY A 245 -6.80 17.07 2.83
CA GLY A 245 -5.82 18.08 2.41
C GLY A 245 -4.55 17.45 1.85
N ILE A 246 -4.06 16.37 2.44
CA ILE A 246 -2.90 15.61 1.96
C ILE A 246 -3.27 14.84 0.68
N THR A 247 -4.46 14.25 0.60
CA THR A 247 -4.99 13.57 -0.60
C THR A 247 -4.91 14.45 -1.84
N ILE A 248 -5.37 15.71 -1.73
CA ILE A 248 -5.31 16.67 -2.84
C ILE A 248 -3.86 16.93 -3.24
N ILE A 249 -2.99 17.23 -2.28
CA ILE A 249 -1.58 17.55 -2.56
C ILE A 249 -0.90 16.38 -3.28
N LYS A 250 -1.16 15.16 -2.80
CA LYS A 250 -0.55 13.96 -3.35
C LYS A 250 -1.10 13.61 -4.73
N THR A 251 -2.39 13.82 -4.96
CA THR A 251 -3.01 13.69 -6.29
C THR A 251 -2.42 14.70 -7.27
N LEU A 252 -2.22 15.96 -6.85
CA LEU A 252 -1.60 17.00 -7.67
C LEU A 252 -0.11 16.72 -7.97
N ALA A 253 0.61 16.09 -7.05
CA ALA A 253 2.02 15.76 -7.24
C ALA A 253 2.27 14.85 -8.45
N VAL A 254 1.31 13.98 -8.80
CA VAL A 254 1.39 13.12 -9.99
C VAL A 254 1.49 13.98 -11.26
N PHE A 255 0.66 15.03 -11.37
CA PHE A 255 0.69 15.94 -12.52
C PHE A 255 1.98 16.76 -12.58
N VAL A 256 2.60 17.06 -11.43
CA VAL A 256 3.92 17.70 -11.39
C VAL A 256 4.99 16.78 -11.96
N VAL A 257 4.95 15.48 -11.62
CA VAL A 257 5.89 14.48 -12.16
C VAL A 257 5.68 14.32 -13.67
N ILE A 258 4.44 14.23 -14.13
CA ILE A 258 4.11 14.19 -15.56
C ILE A 258 4.66 15.43 -16.28
N GLY A 259 4.42 16.62 -15.73
CA GLY A 259 4.91 17.87 -16.30
C GLY A 259 6.45 17.94 -16.32
N THR A 260 7.10 17.45 -15.27
CA THR A 260 8.57 17.39 -15.18
C THR A 260 9.14 16.45 -16.23
N PHE A 261 8.55 15.26 -16.41
CA PHE A 261 8.95 14.32 -17.45
C PHE A 261 8.83 14.96 -18.84
N TYR A 262 7.70 15.59 -19.17
CA TYR A 262 7.55 16.24 -20.47
C TYR A 262 8.47 17.44 -20.68
N ALA A 263 8.83 18.16 -19.61
CA ALA A 263 9.74 19.31 -19.70
C ALA A 263 11.22 18.91 -19.80
N THR A 264 11.63 17.79 -19.21
CA THR A 264 13.05 17.45 -18.99
C THR A 264 13.48 16.13 -19.61
N GLY A 265 12.55 15.23 -19.91
CA GLY A 265 12.83 13.85 -20.33
C GLY A 265 13.43 12.97 -19.23
N ILE A 266 13.49 13.44 -17.98
CA ILE A 266 14.04 12.66 -16.85
C ILE A 266 13.11 11.50 -16.53
N VAL A 267 13.66 10.29 -16.53
CA VAL A 267 12.94 9.06 -16.25
C VAL A 267 12.97 8.71 -14.78
#